data_AF-A0A7S1X039-F1
#
_entry.id   AF-A0A7S1X039-F1
#
_cell.length_a   1.000
_cell.length_b   1.000
_cell.length_c   1.000
_cell.angle_alpha   90.00
_cell.angle_beta   90.00
_cell.angle_gamma   90.00
#
_symmetry.space_group_name_H-M   'P 1'
#
loop_
_entity.id
_entity.type
_entity.pdbx_description
1 polymer ?
#
loop_
_entity_poly.entity_id
_entity_poly.type
_entity_poly.pdbx_seq_one_letter_code
_entity_poly.pdbx_strand_id
1 'polypeptide(L)'
;GLVGCRKLLQGMVVNSSLRRVKMTGCSFLKFNRGNGDFNPNSPNGSYKLNLADPVDRQICMELIRLREEQGQSSWSGLKLDGRELAVGEHSGWPTGLPDKGTLQLTFNWVKRPASKEDTALTDREFNVMWVNTCGGKGGAGAVA
;
A
#
# COMPACT_ATOMS: atom_id res chain seq x y z
N GLY A 1 -5.87 -2.85 7.24
CA GLY A 1 -6.93 -2.09 7.95
C GLY A 1 -8.30 -2.60 7.55
N LEU A 2 -9.31 -2.40 8.41
CA LEU A 2 -10.67 -2.96 8.27
C LEU A 2 -11.35 -2.61 6.93
N VAL A 3 -11.10 -1.40 6.41
CA VAL A 3 -11.62 -0.91 5.12
C VAL A 3 -11.06 -1.67 3.93
N GLY A 4 -9.75 -1.98 3.94
CA GLY A 4 -9.09 -2.72 2.87
C GLY A 4 -9.58 -4.17 2.77
N CYS A 5 -9.77 -4.84 3.91
CA CYS A 5 -10.34 -6.20 3.94
C CYS A 5 -11.76 -6.22 3.36
N ARG A 6 -12.57 -5.19 3.67
CA ARG A 6 -13.94 -5.08 3.19
C ARG A 6 -14.04 -4.85 1.68
N LYS A 7 -13.20 -3.97 1.11
CA LYS A 7 -13.13 -3.74 -0.35
C LYS A 7 -12.64 -4.98 -1.10
N LEU A 8 -11.69 -5.71 -0.52
CA LEU A 8 -11.20 -6.97 -1.09
C LEU A 8 -12.32 -8.02 -1.15
N LEU A 9 -13.06 -8.21 -0.06
CA LEU A 9 -14.21 -9.13 -0.02
C LEU A 9 -15.30 -8.72 -1.03
N GLN A 10 -15.61 -7.42 -1.12
CA GLN A 10 -16.54 -6.90 -2.13
C GLN A 10 -16.07 -7.23 -3.55
N GLY A 11 -14.78 -7.02 -3.86
CA GLY A 11 -14.19 -7.34 -5.16
C GLY A 11 -14.24 -8.83 -5.50
N MET A 12 -13.98 -9.72 -4.53
CA MET A 12 -14.06 -11.17 -4.72
C MET A 12 -15.48 -11.68 -4.96
N VAL A 13 -16.49 -10.97 -4.47
CA VAL A 13 -17.91 -11.35 -4.60
C VAL A 13 -18.48 -10.86 -5.92
N VAL A 14 -18.14 -9.64 -6.32
CA VAL A 14 -18.59 -9.06 -7.60
C VAL A 14 -17.86 -9.72 -8.78
N ASN A 15 -16.61 -10.13 -8.59
CA ASN A 15 -15.80 -10.75 -9.62
C ASN A 15 -15.73 -12.28 -9.45
N SER A 16 -16.53 -13.01 -10.21
CA SER A 16 -16.61 -14.48 -10.18
C SER A 16 -15.31 -15.20 -10.54
N SER A 17 -14.34 -14.51 -11.17
CA SER A 17 -13.00 -15.01 -11.48
C SER A 17 -12.00 -14.84 -10.33
N LEU A 18 -12.25 -13.89 -9.43
CA LEU A 18 -11.36 -13.51 -8.33
C LEU A 18 -11.72 -14.30 -7.06
N ARG A 19 -11.73 -15.64 -7.16
CA ARG A 19 -12.04 -16.56 -6.04
C ARG A 19 -10.87 -16.84 -5.10
N ARG A 20 -9.63 -16.61 -5.56
CA ARG A 20 -8.41 -16.95 -4.82
C ARG A 20 -7.41 -15.80 -4.89
N VAL A 21 -7.06 -15.26 -3.73
CA VAL A 21 -5.96 -14.31 -3.60
C VAL A 21 -4.69 -15.10 -3.30
N LYS A 22 -3.79 -15.21 -4.29
CA LYS A 22 -2.45 -15.74 -4.04
C LYS A 22 -1.63 -14.66 -3.37
N MET A 23 -1.22 -14.91 -2.14
CA MET A 23 -0.35 -13.99 -1.38
C MET A 23 1.13 -14.33 -1.54
N THR A 24 1.48 -15.08 -2.60
CA THR A 24 2.86 -15.43 -2.93
C THR A 24 3.66 -14.16 -3.23
N GLY A 25 4.72 -13.92 -2.44
CA GLY A 25 5.53 -12.71 -2.51
C GLY A 25 5.10 -11.60 -1.54
N CYS A 26 4.02 -11.76 -0.77
CA CYS A 26 3.62 -10.80 0.26
C CYS A 26 4.40 -11.04 1.56
N SER A 27 4.98 -9.98 2.14
CA SER A 27 5.63 -10.04 3.46
C SER A 27 4.62 -9.64 4.55
N PHE A 28 4.19 -10.59 5.38
CA PHE A 28 3.28 -10.36 6.53
C PHE A 28 4.02 -10.20 7.86
N LEU A 29 5.30 -9.89 7.82
CA LEU A 29 6.14 -9.83 9.00
C LEU A 29 5.87 -8.52 9.74
N LYS A 30 5.26 -8.63 10.93
CA LYS A 30 5.07 -7.51 11.86
C LYS A 30 6.41 -7.22 12.54
N PHE A 31 7.25 -6.42 11.89
CA PHE A 31 8.51 -6.00 12.48
C PHE A 31 8.30 -4.74 13.32
N ASN A 32 8.53 -4.84 14.63
CA ASN A 32 8.61 -3.68 15.51
C ASN A 32 9.98 -3.01 15.27
N ARG A 33 10.08 -2.19 14.23
CA ARG A 33 11.29 -1.41 13.97
C ARG A 33 11.20 -0.13 14.80
N GLY A 34 12.16 0.11 15.68
CA GLY A 34 12.24 1.33 16.49
C GLY A 34 12.30 2.64 15.69
N ASN A 35 12.45 2.56 14.35
CA ASN A 35 12.15 3.63 13.40
C ASN A 35 10.74 3.40 12.86
N GLY A 36 9.81 4.27 13.24
CA GLY A 36 8.37 4.18 13.00
C GLY A 36 7.94 3.42 11.75
N ASP A 37 6.97 2.54 11.93
CA ASP A 37 6.39 1.72 10.89
C ASP A 37 6.05 2.55 9.64
N PHE A 38 6.53 2.12 8.47
CA PHE A 38 6.18 2.76 7.22
C PHE A 38 4.65 2.74 7.05
N ASN A 39 4.06 3.94 6.99
CA ASN A 39 2.64 4.12 6.74
C ASN A 39 2.46 4.72 5.35
N PRO A 40 1.92 3.99 4.36
CA PRO A 40 1.71 4.54 3.04
C PRO A 40 0.74 5.74 3.04
N ASN A 41 -0.13 5.88 4.04
CA ASN A 41 -1.02 7.05 4.18
C ASN A 41 -0.32 8.27 4.78
N SER A 42 0.83 8.08 5.41
CA SER A 42 1.65 9.13 6.00
C SER A 42 3.14 8.76 5.91
N PRO A 43 3.73 8.76 4.71
CA PRO A 43 5.09 8.28 4.48
C PRO A 43 6.12 9.39 4.64
N ASN A 44 5.76 10.51 5.28
CA ASN A 44 6.69 11.62 5.49
C ASN A 44 7.74 11.22 6.53
N GLY A 45 8.98 11.57 6.28
CA GLY A 45 10.07 11.36 7.22
C GLY A 45 11.37 10.93 6.57
N SER A 46 12.36 10.69 7.42
CA SER A 46 13.68 10.22 7.01
C SER A 46 13.76 8.71 7.12
N TYR A 47 14.17 8.08 6.02
CA TYR A 47 14.32 6.64 5.89
C TYR A 47 15.79 6.26 5.81
N LYS A 48 16.14 5.16 6.47
CA LYS A 48 17.41 4.44 6.32
C LYS A 48 17.07 2.99 6.05
N LEU A 49 17.07 2.62 4.77
CA LEU A 49 16.59 1.34 4.26
C LEU A 49 17.79 0.47 3.89
N ASN A 50 17.84 -0.74 4.42
CA ASN A 50 18.78 -1.74 3.96
C ASN A 50 18.18 -2.49 2.76
N LEU A 51 18.69 -2.27 1.55
CA LEU A 51 18.15 -2.90 0.33
C LEU A 51 18.33 -4.42 0.32
N ALA A 52 19.23 -4.97 1.13
CA ALA A 52 19.37 -6.41 1.31
C ALA A 52 18.24 -7.02 2.17
N ASP A 53 17.57 -6.20 2.99
CA ASP A 53 16.39 -6.61 3.74
C ASP A 53 15.14 -6.51 2.84
N PRO A 54 14.41 -7.62 2.63
CA PRO A 54 13.27 -7.64 1.70
C PRO A 54 12.16 -6.64 2.04
N VAL A 55 11.98 -6.32 3.33
CA VAL A 55 10.94 -5.39 3.77
C VAL A 55 11.35 -3.94 3.56
N ASP A 56 12.59 -3.57 3.89
CA ASP A 56 13.12 -2.24 3.55
C ASP A 56 13.15 -2.01 2.04
N ARG A 57 13.48 -3.06 1.26
CA ARG A 57 13.40 -3.01 -0.19
C ARG A 57 11.97 -2.77 -0.68
N GLN A 58 10.98 -3.40 -0.05
CA GLN A 58 9.57 -3.17 -0.37
C GLN A 58 9.13 -1.75 -0.01
N ILE A 59 9.56 -1.22 1.14
CA ILE A 59 9.31 0.18 1.53
C ILE A 59 9.93 1.13 0.49
N CYS A 60 11.15 0.86 0.04
CA CYS A 60 11.81 1.65 -1.01
C CYS A 60 11.01 1.64 -2.32
N MET A 61 10.50 0.47 -2.73
CA MET A 61 9.66 0.35 -3.93
C MET A 61 8.38 1.17 -3.81
N GLU A 62 7.74 1.16 -2.65
CA GLU A 62 6.53 1.95 -2.42
C GLU A 62 6.84 3.45 -2.44
N LEU A 63 7.95 3.90 -1.83
CA LEU A 63 8.39 5.30 -1.89
C LEU A 63 8.68 5.76 -3.32
N ILE A 64 9.27 4.91 -4.17
CA ILE A 64 9.48 5.18 -5.60
C ILE A 64 8.13 5.39 -6.30
N ARG A 65 7.18 4.48 -6.09
CA ARG A 65 5.84 4.59 -6.67
C ARG A 65 5.14 5.88 -6.24
N LEU A 66 5.20 6.22 -4.95
CA LEU A 66 4.60 7.45 -4.43
C LEU A 66 5.24 8.71 -5.01
N ARG A 67 6.55 8.67 -5.29
CA ARG A 67 7.25 9.76 -5.99
C ARG A 67 6.76 9.90 -7.44
N GLU A 68 6.51 8.81 -8.15
CA GLU A 68 5.95 8.86 -9.51
C GLU A 68 4.55 9.51 -9.53
N GLU A 69 3.74 9.27 -8.49
CA GLU A 69 2.40 9.86 -8.34
C GLU A 69 2.44 11.36 -7.98
N GLN A 70 3.42 11.82 -7.19
CA GLN A 70 3.54 13.21 -6.72
C GLN A 70 4.45 14.11 -7.57
N GLY A 71 5.42 13.52 -8.27
CA GLY A 71 6.49 14.23 -8.97
C GLY A 71 7.86 14.13 -8.29
N GLN A 72 8.90 14.47 -9.03
CA GLN A 72 10.29 14.18 -8.65
C GLN A 72 10.81 14.91 -7.40
N SER A 73 10.13 15.97 -6.94
CA SER A 73 10.47 16.79 -5.76
C SER A 73 10.03 16.20 -4.42
N SER A 74 9.39 15.03 -4.44
CA SER A 74 8.79 14.39 -3.25
C SER A 74 9.80 13.77 -2.29
N TRP A 75 11.07 13.68 -2.68
CA TRP A 75 12.13 13.20 -1.81
C TRP A 75 13.44 13.96 -2.00
N SER A 76 14.31 13.91 -1.01
CA SER A 76 15.57 14.65 -0.98
C SER A 76 16.64 13.93 -0.16
N GLY A 77 17.89 14.35 -0.30
CA GLY A 77 19.02 13.80 0.46
C GLY A 77 19.30 12.33 0.15
N LEU A 78 19.13 11.92 -1.11
CA LEU A 78 19.32 10.54 -1.56
C LEU A 78 20.80 10.14 -1.43
N LYS A 79 21.09 9.19 -0.53
CA LYS A 79 22.43 8.63 -0.33
C LYS A 79 22.39 7.12 -0.39
N LEU A 80 23.31 6.51 -1.13
CA LEU A 80 23.50 5.06 -1.16
C LEU A 80 24.88 4.74 -0.56
N ASP A 81 24.91 3.95 0.50
CA ASP A 81 26.13 3.61 1.25
C ASP A 81 26.94 4.84 1.69
N GLY A 82 26.23 5.92 2.02
CA GLY A 82 26.82 7.20 2.43
C GLY A 82 27.25 8.12 1.27
N ARG A 83 27.24 7.63 0.02
CA ARG A 83 27.50 8.43 -1.18
C ARG A 83 26.23 9.10 -1.67
N GLU A 84 26.28 10.41 -1.91
CA GLU A 84 25.18 11.14 -2.54
C GLU A 84 24.98 10.68 -3.99
N LEU A 85 23.73 10.34 -4.32
CA LEU A 85 23.34 9.96 -5.67
C LEU A 85 23.01 11.20 -6.49
N ALA A 86 23.65 11.33 -7.66
CA ALA A 86 23.38 12.41 -8.58
C ALA A 86 21.99 12.31 -9.22
N VAL A 87 21.50 13.45 -9.72
CA VAL A 87 20.28 13.52 -10.52
C VAL A 87 20.48 12.70 -11.80
N GLY A 88 19.75 11.59 -11.92
CA GLY A 88 19.88 10.65 -13.05
C GLY A 88 20.39 9.25 -12.67
N GLU A 89 21.20 9.09 -11.61
CA GLU A 89 21.68 7.77 -11.16
C GLU A 89 20.52 6.86 -10.69
N HIS A 90 19.41 7.48 -10.30
CA HIS A 90 18.20 6.83 -9.82
C HIS A 90 17.03 6.95 -10.82
N SER A 91 17.31 7.29 -12.09
CA SER A 91 16.29 7.41 -13.16
C SER A 91 15.73 6.08 -13.64
N GLY A 92 16.49 4.99 -13.50
CA GLY A 92 16.07 3.63 -13.89
C GLY A 92 15.32 2.86 -12.81
N TRP A 93 14.98 3.49 -11.68
CA TRP A 93 14.26 2.84 -10.59
C TRP A 93 12.76 2.79 -10.89
N PRO A 94 12.05 1.69 -10.54
CA PRO A 94 12.48 0.60 -9.65
C PRO A 94 13.26 -0.56 -10.31
N THR A 95 13.31 -0.65 -11.64
CA THR A 95 13.94 -1.79 -12.36
C THR A 95 15.45 -1.92 -12.10
N GLY A 96 16.16 -0.79 -12.01
CA GLY A 96 17.59 -0.72 -11.70
C GLY A 96 17.91 -0.52 -10.22
N LEU A 97 16.97 -0.84 -9.31
CA LEU A 97 17.21 -0.70 -7.87
C LEU A 97 18.24 -1.75 -7.42
N PRO A 98 19.32 -1.36 -6.73
CA PRO A 98 20.30 -2.30 -6.19
C PRO A 98 19.65 -3.34 -5.27
N ASP A 99 20.24 -4.54 -5.24
CA ASP A 99 19.84 -5.66 -4.38
C ASP A 99 20.45 -5.57 -2.97
N LYS A 100 21.46 -4.73 -2.77
CA LYS A 100 22.17 -4.52 -1.51
C LYS A 100 22.57 -3.05 -1.33
N GLY A 101 22.97 -2.70 -0.11
CA GLY A 101 23.40 -1.36 0.26
C GLY A 101 22.39 -0.65 1.16
N THR A 102 22.83 0.42 1.82
CA THR A 102 22.00 1.23 2.70
C THR A 102 21.58 2.51 1.99
N LEU A 103 20.29 2.62 1.67
CA LEU A 103 19.69 3.81 1.09
C LEU A 103 19.20 4.74 2.21
N GLN A 104 19.60 6.00 2.16
CA GLN A 104 19.11 7.06 3.04
C GLN A 104 18.41 8.12 2.21
N LEU A 105 17.23 8.56 2.63
CA LEU A 105 16.47 9.60 1.96
C LEU A 105 15.47 10.25 2.92
N THR A 106 15.04 11.46 2.62
CA THR A 106 13.91 12.12 3.30
C THR A 106 12.75 12.27 2.31
N PHE A 107 11.60 11.72 2.67
CA PHE A 107 10.38 11.79 1.88
C PHE A 107 9.44 12.87 2.43
N ASN A 108 8.94 13.72 1.54
CA ASN A 108 8.11 14.88 1.85
C ASN A 108 6.88 14.88 0.94
N TRP A 109 5.77 14.36 1.45
CA TRP A 109 4.46 14.39 0.81
C TRP A 109 3.63 15.56 1.37
N VAL A 110 3.31 16.53 0.53
CA VAL A 110 2.63 17.77 0.92
C VAL A 110 1.15 17.57 1.30
N LYS A 111 0.48 16.54 0.76
CA LYS A 111 -0.80 15.96 1.20
C LYS A 111 -1.28 15.03 0.10
N ARG A 112 -1.63 13.78 0.45
CA ARG A 112 -2.46 12.95 -0.43
C ARG A 112 -3.85 13.60 -0.49
N PRO A 113 -4.40 13.98 -1.67
CA PRO A 113 -5.82 14.28 -1.73
C PRO A 113 -6.54 13.01 -1.26
N ALA A 114 -7.33 13.10 -0.20
CA ALA A 114 -8.14 11.97 0.26
C ALA A 114 -8.87 11.42 -0.97
N SER A 115 -8.52 10.20 -1.40
CA SER A 115 -9.22 9.62 -2.53
C SER A 115 -10.68 9.51 -2.10
N LYS A 116 -11.61 9.81 -3.00
CA LYS A 116 -13.06 9.69 -2.73
C LYS A 116 -13.46 8.28 -2.26
N GLU A 117 -12.54 7.32 -2.36
CA GLU A 117 -12.69 5.91 -1.98
C GLU A 117 -12.55 5.62 -0.49
N ASP A 118 -12.04 6.57 0.31
CA ASP A 118 -11.85 6.43 1.76
C ASP A 118 -13.07 6.85 2.60
N THR A 119 -14.23 7.03 1.98
CA THR A 119 -15.45 7.32 2.75
C THR A 119 -15.89 6.05 3.48
N ALA A 120 -15.95 6.11 4.82
CA ALA A 120 -16.52 5.05 5.62
C ALA A 120 -17.96 4.78 5.14
N LEU A 121 -18.22 3.56 4.70
CA LEU A 121 -19.56 3.14 4.33
C LEU A 121 -20.44 3.22 5.58
N THR A 122 -21.62 3.79 5.42
CA THR A 122 -22.63 3.85 6.47
C THR A 122 -23.06 2.44 6.90
N ASP A 123 -23.63 2.31 8.10
CA ASP A 123 -24.16 1.04 8.60
C ASP A 123 -25.19 0.42 7.65
N ARG A 124 -25.97 1.29 6.98
CA ARG A 124 -26.96 0.87 5.98
C ARG A 124 -26.29 0.22 4.77
N GLU A 125 -25.25 0.85 4.23
CA GLU A 125 -24.51 0.31 3.08
C GLU A 125 -23.73 -0.96 3.45
N PHE A 126 -23.29 -1.08 4.72
CA PHE A 126 -22.70 -2.31 5.23
C PHE A 126 -23.69 -3.45 5.31
N ASN A 127 -24.86 -3.25 5.91
CA ASN A 127 -25.86 -4.30 6.05
C ASN A 127 -26.36 -4.82 4.70
N VAL A 128 -26.60 -3.95 3.73
CA VAL A 128 -27.00 -4.37 2.37
C VAL A 128 -25.91 -5.21 1.71
N MET A 129 -24.65 -4.82 1.86
CA MET A 129 -23.52 -5.59 1.33
C MET A 129 -23.40 -6.95 2.01
N TRP A 130 -23.46 -6.97 3.34
CA TRP A 130 -23.29 -8.17 4.18
C TRP A 130 -24.35 -9.24 3.93
N VAL A 131 -25.63 -8.84 3.88
CA VAL A 131 -26.75 -9.75 3.59
C VAL A 131 -26.60 -10.39 2.21
N ASN A 132 -26.13 -9.63 1.22
CA ASN A 132 -25.88 -10.15 -0.12
C ASN A 132 -24.65 -11.08 -0.20
N THR A 133 -23.73 -11.03 0.78
CA THR A 133 -22.51 -11.86 0.79
C THR A 133 -22.68 -13.20 1.51
N CYS A 134 -23.52 -13.27 2.55
CA CYS A 134 -23.65 -14.45 3.41
C CYS A 134 -24.61 -15.54 2.87
N GLY A 135 -25.20 -15.35 1.69
CA GLY A 135 -25.93 -16.40 0.97
C GLY A 135 -27.43 -16.17 0.89
N GLY A 136 -27.94 -16.02 -0.33
CA GLY A 136 -29.37 -16.11 -0.59
C GLY A 136 -29.88 -17.54 -0.46
N LYS A 137 -30.88 -17.73 0.41
CA LYS A 137 -32.14 -18.44 0.13
C LYS A 137 -33.07 -18.39 1.35
N GLY A 138 -34.18 -17.67 1.20
CA GLY A 138 -35.42 -17.86 1.96
C GLY A 138 -36.57 -17.52 1.00
N GLY A 139 -37.24 -18.55 0.48
CA GLY A 139 -38.31 -18.42 -0.50
C GLY A 139 -39.65 -18.01 0.12
N ALA A 140 -40.49 -17.44 -0.75
CA ALA A 140 -41.96 -17.45 -0.84
C ALA A 140 -42.85 -17.66 0.42
N GLY A 141 -43.86 -16.76 0.52
CA GLY A 141 -45.14 -16.97 1.20
C GLY A 141 -45.46 -15.81 2.16
N ALA A 142 -46.63 -15.16 2.18
CA ALA A 142 -47.84 -15.22 1.40
C ALA A 142 -48.62 -13.93 1.72
N VAL A 143 -49.50 -13.55 0.80
CA VAL A 143 -50.64 -12.65 1.03
C VAL A 143 -51.42 -13.04 2.30
N ALA A 144 -51.74 -12.04 3.12
CA ALA A 144 -52.99 -11.87 3.85
C ALA A 144 -53.13 -10.39 4.24
#